data_AF-A0A9D1YGK4-F1
#
_entry.id   AF-A0A9D1YGK4-F1
#
_cell.length_a   1.000
_cell.length_b   1.000
_cell.length_c   1.000
_cell.angle_alpha   90.00
_cell.angle_beta   90.00
_cell.angle_gamma   90.00
#
_symmetry.space_group_name_H-M   'P 1'
#
loop_
_entity.id
_entity.type
_entity.pdbx_description
1 polymer ?
#
loop_
_entity_poly.entity_id
_entity_poly.type
_entity_poly.pdbx_seq_one_letter_code
_entity_poly.pdbx_strand_id
1 'polypeptide(L)'
;VSGRLYLKDSRHPVVEALLNGAPFVPNDVEMDMNQNRVAIITGPNMAGKSTYMRQIALIVLMAQIGCFVPAASAEIGIVDGIYTRVGASDDLAAGQSTFMVEMTEVAEILRHATANSLLVLDEIGRGTSTFDGMSIARAVLEYVADPKQLGAKTLFATHYHELTELEDQLTGVKNFSIAVKKRGDDITFLRRIVRGGADDSFGVEVAKLAGVPDKIIRRARQILKELESGAAVSPAGKKGKQEMAEESPAQMVMLETAPQGEVLRRLRQLDVNTLTPIECMNELFALAKLAREEST
;
A
#
# COMPACT_ATOMS: atom_id res chain seq x y z
N VAL A 1 -31.96 -7.80 4.92
CA VAL A 1 -31.61 -6.61 4.10
C VAL A 1 -30.47 -7.02 3.19
N SER A 2 -30.47 -6.67 1.89
CA SER A 2 -29.45 -7.17 0.93
C SER A 2 -28.01 -6.81 1.32
N GLY A 3 -27.83 -5.79 2.17
CA GLY A 3 -26.53 -5.32 2.64
C GLY A 3 -25.67 -4.70 1.53
N ARG A 4 -26.23 -4.57 0.32
CA ARG A 4 -25.56 -4.08 -0.89
C ARG A 4 -25.38 -2.57 -0.83
N LEU A 5 -24.23 -2.11 -1.30
CA LEU A 5 -23.89 -0.71 -1.52
C LEU A 5 -23.42 -0.58 -2.96
N TYR A 6 -24.31 -0.12 -3.82
CA TYR A 6 -24.06 0.09 -5.23
C TYR A 6 -24.29 1.56 -5.58
N LEU A 7 -23.27 2.23 -6.08
CA LEU A 7 -23.33 3.63 -6.52
C LEU A 7 -22.77 3.71 -7.94
N LYS A 8 -23.57 4.19 -8.89
CA LYS A 8 -23.14 4.41 -10.29
C LYS A 8 -22.83 5.88 -10.50
N ASP A 9 -21.68 6.18 -11.09
CA ASP A 9 -21.20 7.52 -11.41
C ASP A 9 -21.41 8.51 -10.24
N SER A 10 -21.00 8.07 -9.05
CA SER A 10 -21.18 8.85 -7.82
C SER A 10 -20.14 9.95 -7.67
N ARG A 11 -20.52 11.04 -7.00
CA ARG A 11 -19.71 12.26 -6.86
C ARG A 11 -19.71 12.76 -5.44
N HIS A 12 -18.64 13.45 -5.04
CA HIS A 12 -18.52 13.95 -3.67
C HIS A 12 -19.37 15.22 -3.51
N PRO A 13 -20.40 15.25 -2.65
CA PRO A 13 -21.39 16.33 -2.62
C PRO A 13 -20.78 17.72 -2.35
N VAL A 14 -19.79 17.79 -1.47
CA VAL A 14 -19.09 19.06 -1.15
C VAL A 14 -18.04 19.44 -2.18
N VAL A 15 -17.11 18.54 -2.52
CA VAL A 15 -16.02 18.84 -3.45
C VAL A 15 -16.57 19.19 -4.84
N GLU A 16 -17.59 18.50 -5.33
CA GLU A 16 -18.25 18.84 -6.61
C GLU A 16 -18.76 20.29 -6.62
N ALA A 17 -19.41 20.73 -5.55
CA ALA A 17 -19.92 22.09 -5.44
C ALA A 17 -18.81 23.16 -5.39
N LEU A 18 -17.65 22.82 -4.83
CA LEU A 18 -16.52 23.74 -4.68
C LEU A 18 -15.66 23.89 -5.96
N LEU A 19 -15.85 23.04 -6.96
CA LEU A 19 -15.00 23.02 -8.16
C LEU A 19 -15.25 24.19 -9.14
N ASN A 20 -16.14 25.15 -8.84
CA ASN A 20 -16.35 26.39 -9.59
C ASN A 20 -16.40 26.22 -11.13
N GLY A 21 -17.12 25.19 -11.60
CA GLY A 21 -17.28 24.89 -13.03
C GLY A 21 -16.27 23.90 -13.62
N ALA A 22 -15.25 23.46 -12.86
CA ALA A 22 -14.42 22.33 -13.25
C ALA A 22 -15.17 21.00 -13.07
N PRO A 23 -15.07 20.05 -14.01
CA PRO A 23 -15.77 18.77 -13.91
C PRO A 23 -15.18 17.90 -12.78
N PHE A 24 -16.06 17.34 -11.94
CA PHE A 24 -15.71 16.27 -11.01
C PHE A 24 -15.70 14.93 -11.76
N VAL A 25 -14.72 14.07 -11.49
CA VAL A 25 -14.65 12.73 -12.10
C VAL A 25 -15.49 11.76 -11.25
N PRO A 26 -16.63 11.26 -11.78
CA PRO A 26 -17.48 10.35 -11.02
C PRO A 26 -16.84 8.96 -10.88
N ASN A 27 -17.22 8.23 -9.83
CA ASN A 27 -16.72 6.89 -9.56
C ASN A 27 -17.84 5.91 -9.20
N ASP A 28 -17.69 4.67 -9.63
CA ASP A 28 -18.58 3.57 -9.28
C ASP A 28 -18.15 2.92 -7.96
N VAL A 29 -19.12 2.33 -7.27
CA VAL A 29 -18.91 1.60 -6.02
C VAL A 29 -19.80 0.37 -6.06
N GLU A 30 -19.23 -0.79 -5.78
CA GLU A 30 -19.98 -2.01 -5.56
C GLU A 30 -19.41 -2.76 -4.38
N MET A 31 -20.21 -2.85 -3.33
CA MET A 31 -19.90 -3.63 -2.13
C MET A 31 -21.13 -4.44 -1.72
N ASP A 32 -20.88 -5.61 -1.14
CA ASP A 32 -21.92 -6.49 -0.63
C ASP A 32 -21.36 -7.31 0.53
N MET A 33 -22.23 -8.07 1.19
CA MET A 33 -21.84 -8.89 2.34
C MET A 33 -21.20 -10.24 1.95
N ASN A 34 -20.98 -10.48 0.65
CA ASN A 34 -20.53 -11.76 0.09
C ASN A 34 -19.16 -11.62 -0.61
N GLN A 35 -19.16 -11.21 -1.89
CA GLN A 35 -17.99 -11.22 -2.77
C GLN A 35 -17.23 -9.89 -2.82
N ASN A 36 -17.84 -8.79 -2.38
CA ASN A 36 -17.25 -7.44 -2.45
C ASN A 36 -17.36 -6.74 -1.08
N ARG A 37 -16.92 -7.40 -0.01
CA ARG A 37 -17.02 -6.88 1.36
C ARG A 37 -15.96 -5.82 1.65
N VAL A 38 -14.73 -6.07 1.25
CA VAL A 38 -13.59 -5.18 1.52
C VAL A 38 -12.99 -4.71 0.21
N ALA A 39 -12.84 -3.40 0.06
CA ALA A 39 -12.14 -2.78 -1.05
C ALA A 39 -10.79 -2.25 -0.57
N ILE A 40 -9.71 -2.88 -0.99
CA ILE A 40 -8.35 -2.37 -0.78
C ILE A 40 -8.08 -1.30 -1.83
N ILE A 41 -7.79 -0.08 -1.42
CA ILE A 41 -7.60 1.07 -2.31
C ILE A 41 -6.16 1.52 -2.23
N THR A 42 -5.41 1.29 -3.31
CA THR A 42 -4.00 1.64 -3.42
C THR A 42 -3.78 2.84 -4.36
N GLY A 43 -2.62 3.47 -4.21
CA GLY A 43 -2.20 4.61 -5.04
C GLY A 43 -1.71 5.78 -4.20
N PRO A 44 -1.17 6.84 -4.83
CA PRO A 44 -0.55 7.94 -4.11
C PRO A 44 -1.56 8.84 -3.38
N ASN A 45 -1.11 9.58 -2.35
CA ASN A 45 -1.99 10.34 -1.44
C ASN A 45 -2.76 11.47 -2.07
N MET A 46 -2.20 12.11 -3.10
CA MET A 46 -2.85 13.23 -3.79
C MET A 46 -3.77 12.79 -4.93
N ALA A 47 -3.96 11.48 -5.13
CA ALA A 47 -4.67 10.97 -6.29
C ALA A 47 -6.19 10.77 -6.08
N GLY A 48 -6.69 11.01 -4.85
CA GLY A 48 -8.13 11.07 -4.56
C GLY A 48 -8.72 9.92 -3.76
N LYS A 49 -7.90 9.03 -3.15
CA LYS A 49 -8.37 7.91 -2.32
C LYS A 49 -9.31 8.37 -1.21
N SER A 50 -8.87 9.31 -0.37
CA SER A 50 -9.66 9.80 0.76
C SER A 50 -10.91 10.55 0.30
N THR A 51 -10.86 11.25 -0.85
CA THR A 51 -12.05 11.88 -1.46
C THR A 51 -13.08 10.83 -1.86
N TYR A 52 -12.65 9.76 -2.55
CA TYR A 52 -13.52 8.66 -2.94
C TYR A 52 -14.17 7.98 -1.73
N MET A 53 -13.39 7.67 -0.68
CA MET A 53 -13.94 7.01 0.50
C MET A 53 -14.90 7.91 1.29
N ARG A 54 -14.54 9.19 1.50
CA ARG A 54 -15.42 10.16 2.18
C ARG A 54 -16.72 10.39 1.41
N GLN A 55 -16.64 10.42 0.07
CA GLN A 55 -17.82 10.51 -0.78
C GLN A 55 -18.81 9.37 -0.50
N ILE A 56 -18.32 8.13 -0.38
CA ILE A 56 -19.17 6.96 -0.13
C ILE A 56 -19.87 7.09 1.23
N ALA A 57 -19.10 7.42 2.29
CA ALA A 57 -19.64 7.62 3.62
C ALA A 57 -20.72 8.72 3.64
N LEU A 58 -20.47 9.85 2.98
CA LEU A 58 -21.43 10.96 2.89
C LEU A 58 -22.69 10.55 2.13
N ILE A 59 -22.57 9.80 1.03
CA ILE A 59 -23.72 9.33 0.25
C ILE A 59 -24.60 8.38 1.09
N VAL A 60 -23.99 7.46 1.83
CA VAL A 60 -24.71 6.54 2.73
C VAL A 60 -25.45 7.31 3.82
N LEU A 61 -24.79 8.30 4.43
CA LEU A 61 -25.41 9.18 5.42
C LEU A 61 -26.60 9.95 4.82
N MET A 62 -26.42 10.58 3.65
CA MET A 62 -27.49 11.32 2.96
C MET A 62 -28.70 10.43 2.64
N ALA A 63 -28.47 9.20 2.18
CA ALA A 63 -29.54 8.25 1.89
C ALA A 63 -30.35 7.89 3.14
N GLN A 64 -29.68 7.65 4.28
CA GLN A 64 -30.37 7.32 5.54
C GLN A 64 -31.06 8.51 6.21
N ILE A 65 -30.65 9.74 5.90
CA ILE A 65 -31.40 10.96 6.26
C ILE A 65 -32.70 11.06 5.43
N GLY A 66 -32.74 10.44 4.25
CA GLY A 66 -33.87 10.51 3.32
C GLY A 66 -33.70 11.54 2.19
N CYS A 67 -32.46 11.96 1.91
CA CYS A 67 -32.14 12.89 0.82
C CYS A 67 -31.89 12.14 -0.50
N PHE A 68 -32.07 12.86 -1.62
CA PHE A 68 -31.45 12.44 -2.88
C PHE A 68 -29.93 12.48 -2.77
N VAL A 69 -29.26 11.59 -3.49
CA VAL A 69 -27.81 11.41 -3.44
C VAL A 69 -27.14 11.74 -4.78
N PRO A 70 -25.89 12.24 -4.78
CA PRO A 70 -25.15 12.62 -5.99
C PRO A 70 -24.60 11.39 -6.76
N ALA A 71 -25.48 10.58 -7.33
CA ALA A 71 -25.15 9.42 -8.16
C ALA A 71 -26.14 9.29 -9.33
N ALA A 72 -25.73 8.66 -10.43
CA ALA A 72 -26.63 8.35 -11.54
C ALA A 72 -27.67 7.28 -11.15
N SER A 73 -27.25 6.30 -10.33
CA SER A 73 -28.14 5.33 -9.69
C SER A 73 -27.53 4.87 -8.37
N ALA A 74 -28.36 4.59 -7.36
CA ALA A 74 -27.90 4.13 -6.05
C ALA A 74 -28.81 3.04 -5.48
N GLU A 75 -28.21 1.97 -4.96
CA GLU A 75 -28.84 0.98 -4.08
C GLU A 75 -28.02 0.93 -2.79
N ILE A 76 -28.60 1.36 -1.67
CA ILE A 76 -27.89 1.54 -0.41
C ILE A 76 -28.62 0.75 0.68
N GLY A 77 -28.04 -0.36 1.10
CA GLY A 77 -28.47 -1.12 2.26
C GLY A 77 -28.22 -0.32 3.54
N ILE A 78 -29.15 -0.41 4.48
CA ILE A 78 -29.07 0.28 5.77
C ILE A 78 -27.85 -0.22 6.55
N VAL A 79 -27.06 0.73 7.04
CA VAL A 79 -25.96 0.53 7.97
C VAL A 79 -26.35 1.06 9.35
N ASP A 80 -25.88 0.40 10.40
CA ASP A 80 -26.10 0.80 11.79
C ASP A 80 -25.11 1.87 12.27
N GLY A 81 -23.95 1.96 11.63
CA GLY A 81 -22.92 2.95 11.91
C GLY A 81 -21.95 3.14 10.76
N ILE A 82 -21.42 4.36 10.64
CA ILE A 82 -20.29 4.69 9.77
C ILE A 82 -19.10 5.00 10.66
N TYR A 83 -18.05 4.20 10.55
CA TYR A 83 -16.84 4.31 11.35
C TYR A 83 -15.69 4.76 10.47
N THR A 84 -14.99 5.81 10.89
CA THR A 84 -13.93 6.40 10.07
C THR A 84 -12.65 6.56 10.86
N ARG A 85 -11.58 5.94 10.36
CA ARG A 85 -10.21 6.33 10.67
C ARG A 85 -9.66 6.99 9.43
N VAL A 86 -9.81 8.32 9.35
CA VAL A 86 -9.25 9.11 8.25
C VAL A 86 -8.37 10.17 8.89
N GLY A 87 -7.07 10.12 8.63
CA GLY A 87 -6.08 10.98 9.27
C GLY A 87 -6.53 12.44 9.36
N ALA A 88 -6.70 12.93 10.59
CA ALA A 88 -6.76 14.35 10.88
C ALA A 88 -5.32 14.85 11.03
N SER A 89 -5.05 16.04 10.50
CA SER A 89 -3.81 16.80 10.70
C SER A 89 -3.39 16.76 12.17
N ASP A 90 -2.12 16.43 12.41
CA ASP A 90 -1.50 16.20 13.71
C ASP A 90 -1.99 17.20 14.77
N ASP A 91 -2.80 16.72 15.71
CA ASP A 91 -3.03 17.44 16.96
C ASP A 91 -1.90 17.11 17.92
N LEU A 92 -0.81 17.87 17.79
CA LEU A 92 0.41 17.72 18.59
C LEU A 92 0.23 18.12 20.07
N ALA A 93 -0.99 18.49 20.50
CA ALA A 93 -1.23 19.13 21.79
C ALA A 93 -1.47 18.16 22.97
N ALA A 94 -1.59 16.84 22.76
CA ALA A 94 -2.06 15.91 23.79
C ALA A 94 -0.97 15.10 24.54
N GLY A 95 0.31 15.21 24.19
CA GLY A 95 1.39 14.45 24.85
C GLY A 95 1.32 12.92 24.66
N GLN A 96 0.42 12.43 23.80
CA GLN A 96 0.30 11.04 23.39
C GLN A 96 1.01 10.84 22.05
N SER A 97 1.61 9.66 21.84
CA SER A 97 2.15 9.29 20.52
C SER A 97 1.02 9.30 19.48
N THR A 98 1.26 9.91 18.32
CA THR A 98 0.30 9.93 17.20
C THR A 98 -0.13 8.52 16.81
N PHE A 99 0.79 7.56 16.90
CA PHE A 99 0.50 6.14 16.69
C PHE A 99 -0.41 5.55 17.78
N MET A 100 -0.26 5.95 19.04
CA MET A 100 -1.14 5.48 20.13
C MET A 100 -2.58 5.99 19.94
N VAL A 101 -2.73 7.25 19.53
CA VAL A 101 -4.05 7.83 19.20
C VAL A 101 -4.68 7.07 18.04
N GLU A 102 -3.91 6.83 16.98
CA GLU A 102 -4.34 6.02 15.83
C GLU A 102 -4.82 4.61 16.26
N MET A 103 -4.04 3.90 17.08
CA MET A 103 -4.42 2.57 17.55
C MET A 103 -5.63 2.60 18.48
N THR A 104 -5.80 3.65 19.26
CA THR A 104 -7.00 3.83 20.12
C THR A 104 -8.25 4.04 19.26
N GLU A 105 -8.16 4.84 18.19
CA GLU A 105 -9.26 5.03 17.24
C GLU A 105 -9.63 3.71 16.54
N VAL A 106 -8.63 2.96 16.06
CA VAL A 106 -8.86 1.64 15.44
C VAL A 106 -9.50 0.67 16.44
N ALA A 107 -9.01 0.61 17.68
CA ALA A 107 -9.58 -0.24 18.71
C ALA A 107 -11.05 0.13 19.03
N GLU A 108 -11.37 1.42 19.06
CA GLU A 108 -12.73 1.88 19.33
C GLU A 108 -13.69 1.56 18.18
N ILE A 109 -13.22 1.69 16.94
CA ILE A 109 -13.97 1.26 15.74
C ILE A 109 -14.26 -0.24 15.82
N LEU A 110 -13.24 -1.07 16.04
CA LEU A 110 -13.40 -2.53 16.07
C LEU A 110 -14.26 -3.02 17.23
N ARG A 111 -14.29 -2.28 18.35
CA ARG A 111 -15.12 -2.62 19.52
C ARG A 111 -16.62 -2.40 19.27
N HIS A 112 -16.98 -1.40 18.47
CA HIS A 112 -18.38 -0.97 18.31
C HIS A 112 -18.99 -1.31 16.96
N ALA A 113 -18.17 -1.47 15.92
CA ALA A 113 -18.65 -1.85 14.60
C ALA A 113 -19.31 -3.23 14.65
N THR A 114 -20.34 -3.40 13.82
CA THR A 114 -20.99 -4.70 13.58
C THR A 114 -20.85 -5.09 12.12
N ALA A 115 -21.27 -6.32 11.77
CA ALA A 115 -21.34 -6.75 10.37
C ALA A 115 -22.17 -5.81 9.48
N ASN A 116 -23.13 -5.07 10.03
CA ASN A 116 -23.96 -4.15 9.26
C ASN A 116 -23.34 -2.75 9.10
N SER A 117 -22.20 -2.49 9.72
CA SER A 117 -21.53 -1.19 9.66
C SER A 117 -20.79 -0.95 8.35
N LEU A 118 -20.49 0.32 8.06
CA LEU A 118 -19.56 0.74 7.02
C LEU A 118 -18.29 1.30 7.66
N LEU A 119 -17.14 0.72 7.34
CA LEU A 119 -15.84 1.13 7.84
C LEU A 119 -15.07 1.87 6.73
N VAL A 120 -14.46 2.99 7.09
CA VAL A 120 -13.53 3.75 6.24
C VAL A 120 -12.21 3.86 6.98
N LEU A 121 -11.22 3.10 6.54
CA LEU A 121 -9.91 2.99 7.18
C LEU A 121 -8.85 3.51 6.21
N ASP A 122 -8.15 4.58 6.57
CA ASP A 122 -7.13 5.25 5.76
C ASP A 122 -5.77 5.20 6.47
N GLU A 123 -4.78 4.56 5.83
CA GLU A 123 -3.37 4.52 6.23
C GLU A 123 -3.08 3.99 7.66
N ILE A 124 -3.74 2.88 8.06
CA ILE A 124 -3.41 2.20 9.33
C ILE A 124 -1.95 1.73 9.32
N GLY A 125 -1.24 1.93 10.43
CA GLY A 125 0.12 1.45 10.67
C GLY A 125 1.22 2.41 10.25
N ARG A 126 0.90 3.61 9.76
CA ARG A 126 1.91 4.51 9.18
C ARG A 126 2.84 5.17 10.21
N GLY A 127 2.40 5.30 11.46
CA GLY A 127 3.15 5.95 12.54
C GLY A 127 4.23 5.09 13.23
N THR A 128 4.50 3.87 12.75
CA THR A 128 5.44 2.92 13.37
C THR A 128 6.41 2.30 12.35
N SER A 129 7.22 1.32 12.77
CA SER A 129 8.12 0.58 11.90
C SER A 129 7.33 -0.06 10.73
N THR A 130 7.95 -0.14 9.55
CA THR A 130 7.24 -0.62 8.34
C THR A 130 6.66 -2.01 8.54
N PHE A 131 7.40 -2.93 9.16
CA PHE A 131 6.94 -4.31 9.39
C PHE A 131 5.87 -4.40 10.46
N ASP A 132 5.98 -3.62 11.56
CA ASP A 132 4.94 -3.61 12.59
C ASP A 132 3.64 -3.03 12.05
N GLY A 133 3.74 -1.89 11.34
CA GLY A 133 2.61 -1.21 10.73
C GLY A 133 1.88 -2.07 9.71
N MET A 134 2.64 -2.75 8.83
CA MET A 134 2.13 -3.72 7.88
C MET A 134 1.39 -4.87 8.58
N SER A 135 2.02 -5.45 9.61
CA SER A 135 1.48 -6.61 10.32
C SER A 135 0.15 -6.27 11.01
N ILE A 136 0.07 -5.09 11.63
CA ILE A 136 -1.15 -4.59 12.25
C ILE A 136 -2.22 -4.30 11.19
N ALA A 137 -1.88 -3.59 10.11
CA ALA A 137 -2.82 -3.27 9.05
C ALA A 137 -3.41 -4.54 8.41
N ARG A 138 -2.57 -5.55 8.15
CA ARG A 138 -2.97 -6.86 7.67
C ARG A 138 -3.93 -7.54 8.64
N ALA A 139 -3.58 -7.62 9.93
CA ALA A 139 -4.42 -8.27 10.94
C ALA A 139 -5.79 -7.58 11.08
N VAL A 140 -5.84 -6.25 11.02
CA VAL A 140 -7.10 -5.50 11.01
C VAL A 140 -7.92 -5.83 9.76
N LEU A 141 -7.28 -5.86 8.59
CA LEU A 141 -7.95 -6.18 7.33
C LEU A 141 -8.54 -7.60 7.35
N GLU A 142 -7.77 -8.59 7.80
CA GLU A 142 -8.23 -9.97 7.98
C GLU A 142 -9.44 -10.03 8.93
N TYR A 143 -9.38 -9.32 10.06
CA TYR A 143 -10.45 -9.28 11.07
C TYR A 143 -11.76 -8.68 10.53
N VAL A 144 -11.68 -7.55 9.81
CA VAL A 144 -12.88 -6.91 9.23
C VAL A 144 -13.42 -7.67 8.01
N ALA A 145 -12.56 -8.40 7.31
CA ALA A 145 -12.94 -9.21 6.16
C ALA A 145 -13.61 -10.53 6.57
N ASP A 146 -13.27 -11.16 7.70
CA ASP A 146 -13.83 -12.46 8.09
C ASP A 146 -15.26 -12.34 8.65
N PRO A 147 -16.29 -12.94 8.01
CA PRO A 147 -17.66 -12.91 8.52
C PRO A 147 -17.90 -13.75 9.79
N LYS A 148 -16.94 -14.57 10.22
CA LYS A 148 -16.95 -15.21 11.54
C LYS A 148 -16.43 -14.30 12.65
N GLN A 149 -15.73 -13.23 12.27
CA GLN A 149 -15.27 -12.16 13.16
C GLN A 149 -16.22 -10.98 13.02
N LEU A 150 -15.78 -9.88 12.38
CA LEU A 150 -16.62 -8.71 12.16
C LEU A 150 -17.41 -8.78 10.86
N GLY A 151 -16.74 -9.06 9.73
CA GLY A 151 -17.41 -9.23 8.44
C GLY A 151 -18.11 -7.98 7.89
N ALA A 152 -17.63 -6.78 8.22
CA ALA A 152 -18.28 -5.52 7.84
C ALA A 152 -17.78 -4.99 6.49
N LYS A 153 -18.64 -4.21 5.81
CA LYS A 153 -18.24 -3.51 4.57
C LYS A 153 -17.13 -2.52 4.90
N THR A 154 -15.97 -2.66 4.26
CA THR A 154 -14.79 -1.85 4.59
C THR A 154 -14.13 -1.27 3.34
N LEU A 155 -13.93 0.05 3.35
CA LEU A 155 -13.04 0.74 2.43
C LEU A 155 -11.69 0.89 3.13
N PHE A 156 -10.65 0.25 2.59
CA PHE A 156 -9.33 0.17 3.21
C PHE A 156 -8.28 0.81 2.30
N ALA A 157 -7.93 2.06 2.54
CA ALA A 157 -6.85 2.72 1.81
C ALA A 157 -5.50 2.49 2.47
N THR A 158 -4.50 2.11 1.67
CA THR A 158 -3.18 1.75 2.17
C THR A 158 -2.05 2.13 1.20
N HIS A 159 -0.84 2.27 1.76
CA HIS A 159 0.42 2.36 1.03
C HIS A 159 1.15 1.02 0.92
N TYR A 160 0.68 0.03 1.66
CA TYR A 160 1.24 -1.30 1.71
C TYR A 160 0.76 -2.10 0.50
N HIS A 161 1.59 -2.15 -0.54
CA HIS A 161 1.30 -2.90 -1.77
C HIS A 161 1.21 -4.41 -1.50
N GLU A 162 1.92 -4.89 -0.48
CA GLU A 162 1.94 -6.27 -0.01
C GLU A 162 0.56 -6.74 0.47
N LEU A 163 -0.34 -5.82 0.87
CA LEU A 163 -1.72 -6.18 1.24
C LEU A 163 -2.58 -6.53 0.03
N THR A 164 -2.15 -6.21 -1.20
CA THR A 164 -2.94 -6.53 -2.41
C THR A 164 -3.03 -8.04 -2.66
N GLU A 165 -2.05 -8.83 -2.18
CA GLU A 165 -2.08 -10.29 -2.25
C GLU A 165 -3.25 -10.91 -1.49
N LEU A 166 -3.89 -10.15 -0.59
CA LEU A 166 -5.02 -10.62 0.20
C LEU A 166 -6.31 -10.81 -0.61
N GLU A 167 -6.43 -10.22 -1.80
CA GLU A 167 -7.56 -10.51 -2.71
C GLU A 167 -7.61 -11.99 -3.11
N ASP A 168 -6.44 -12.62 -3.29
CA ASP A 168 -6.35 -14.04 -3.66
C ASP A 168 -6.47 -14.97 -2.44
N GLN A 169 -6.18 -14.46 -1.24
CA GLN A 169 -6.18 -15.24 0.01
C GLN A 169 -7.52 -15.19 0.75
N LEU A 170 -8.26 -14.08 0.64
CA LEU A 170 -9.46 -13.81 1.45
C LEU A 170 -10.69 -13.61 0.57
N THR A 171 -11.73 -14.40 0.83
CA THR A 171 -13.02 -14.25 0.14
C THR A 171 -13.68 -12.92 0.51
N GLY A 172 -14.11 -12.15 -0.49
CA GLY A 172 -14.78 -10.87 -0.29
C GLY A 172 -13.86 -9.66 -0.31
N VAL A 173 -12.54 -9.86 -0.44
CA VAL A 173 -11.56 -8.79 -0.61
C VAL A 173 -11.34 -8.52 -2.10
N LYS A 174 -11.27 -7.24 -2.48
CA LYS A 174 -11.06 -6.79 -3.85
C LYS A 174 -10.10 -5.62 -3.93
N ASN A 175 -9.13 -5.68 -4.84
CA ASN A 175 -8.19 -4.59 -5.06
C ASN A 175 -8.76 -3.54 -6.01
N PHE A 176 -8.46 -2.31 -5.67
CA PHE A 176 -8.71 -1.13 -6.48
C PHE A 176 -7.50 -0.21 -6.43
N SER A 177 -7.28 0.49 -7.53
CA SER A 177 -6.22 1.47 -7.66
C SER A 177 -6.72 2.71 -8.38
N ILE A 178 -5.98 3.81 -8.26
CA ILE A 178 -6.29 5.02 -9.01
C ILE A 178 -5.66 4.92 -10.39
N ALA A 179 -6.46 5.14 -11.42
CA ALA A 179 -6.00 5.16 -12.80
C ALA A 179 -4.96 6.27 -13.01
N VAL A 180 -3.78 5.86 -13.48
CA VAL A 180 -2.66 6.73 -13.83
C VAL A 180 -2.46 6.69 -15.33
N LYS A 181 -2.36 7.86 -15.96
CA LYS A 181 -1.96 7.97 -17.37
C LYS A 181 -0.51 8.43 -17.45
N LYS A 182 0.36 7.60 -18.03
CA LYS A 182 1.75 7.95 -18.33
C LYS A 182 1.85 8.50 -19.76
N ARG A 183 2.58 9.61 -19.95
CA ARG A 183 2.96 10.14 -21.26
C ARG A 183 4.43 10.52 -21.23
N GLY A 184 5.30 9.63 -21.71
CA GLY A 184 6.74 9.78 -21.54
C GLY A 184 7.12 9.77 -20.05
N ASP A 185 7.83 10.80 -19.60
CA ASP A 185 8.23 10.98 -18.19
C ASP A 185 7.17 11.68 -17.32
N ASP A 186 6.02 12.06 -17.88
CA ASP A 186 4.97 12.77 -17.16
C ASP A 186 3.83 11.83 -16.80
N ILE A 187 3.33 11.96 -15.57
CA ILE A 187 2.20 11.19 -15.07
C ILE A 187 1.02 12.12 -14.78
N THR A 188 -0.19 11.63 -15.06
CA THR A 188 -1.43 12.33 -14.72
C THR A 188 -2.36 11.38 -13.99
N PHE A 189 -2.78 11.76 -12.79
CA PHE A 189 -3.77 11.03 -12.01
C PHE A 189 -5.16 11.36 -12.52
N LEU A 190 -5.88 10.35 -13.01
CA LEU A 190 -7.20 10.54 -13.61
C LEU A 190 -8.31 10.66 -12.56
N ARG A 191 -8.00 10.48 -11.26
CA ARG A 191 -8.95 10.49 -10.13
C ARG A 191 -10.11 9.49 -10.30
N ARG A 192 -9.90 8.48 -11.16
CA ARG A 192 -10.83 7.37 -11.41
C ARG A 192 -10.31 6.12 -10.72
N ILE A 193 -11.16 5.47 -9.93
CA ILE A 193 -10.89 4.20 -9.28
C ILE A 193 -11.15 3.07 -10.29
N VAL A 194 -10.21 2.13 -10.39
CA VAL A 194 -10.27 0.97 -11.29
C VAL A 194 -9.96 -0.30 -10.51
N ARG A 195 -10.48 -1.45 -10.96
CA ARG A 195 -10.19 -2.77 -10.36
C ARG A 195 -8.73 -3.14 -10.60
N GLY A 196 -8.13 -3.81 -9.61
CA GLY A 196 -6.74 -4.26 -9.62
C GLY A 196 -5.86 -3.52 -8.61
N GLY A 197 -4.73 -4.11 -8.25
CA GLY A 197 -3.70 -3.46 -7.45
C GLY A 197 -2.98 -2.36 -8.22
N ALA A 198 -2.18 -1.55 -7.53
CA ALA A 198 -1.24 -0.65 -8.18
C ALA A 198 0.08 -1.40 -8.45
N ASP A 199 0.45 -1.53 -9.73
CA ASP A 199 1.69 -2.22 -10.15
C ASP A 199 2.97 -1.45 -9.81
N ASP A 200 2.88 -0.12 -9.66
CA ASP A 200 4.04 0.76 -9.47
C ASP A 200 3.86 1.70 -8.27
N SER A 201 4.96 1.95 -7.55
CA SER A 201 5.04 3.03 -6.57
C SER A 201 5.43 4.35 -7.27
N PHE A 202 4.51 5.32 -7.30
CA PHE A 202 4.72 6.60 -8.01
C PHE A 202 5.38 7.69 -7.16
N GLY A 203 6.09 7.32 -6.08
CA GLY A 203 6.62 8.28 -5.12
C GLY A 203 7.60 9.28 -5.74
N VAL A 204 8.49 8.79 -6.60
CA VAL A 204 9.50 9.63 -7.28
C VAL A 204 8.84 10.53 -8.32
N GLU A 205 7.83 10.05 -9.03
CA GLU A 205 7.09 10.80 -10.03
C GLU A 205 6.22 11.89 -9.37
N VAL A 206 5.63 11.62 -8.21
CA VAL A 206 4.94 12.63 -7.40
C VAL A 206 5.90 13.72 -6.94
N ALA A 207 7.12 13.36 -6.52
CA ALA A 207 8.16 14.34 -6.18
C ALA A 207 8.55 15.22 -7.39
N LYS A 208 8.64 14.64 -8.60
CA LYS A 208 8.88 15.39 -9.83
C LYS A 208 7.74 16.38 -10.10
N LEU A 209 6.48 15.95 -9.96
CA LEU A 209 5.31 16.82 -10.10
C LEU A 209 5.29 17.96 -9.07
N ALA A 210 5.81 17.74 -7.87
CA ALA A 210 5.95 18.75 -6.83
C ALA A 210 7.08 19.77 -7.10
N GLY A 211 7.84 19.59 -8.18
CA GLY A 211 8.92 20.50 -8.57
C GLY A 211 10.27 20.20 -7.91
N VAL A 212 10.47 18.98 -7.38
CA VAL A 212 11.78 18.57 -6.85
C VAL A 212 12.81 18.57 -7.99
N PRO A 213 14.01 19.16 -7.82
CA PRO A 213 15.00 19.29 -8.89
C PRO A 213 15.37 17.98 -9.60
N ASP A 214 15.51 18.01 -10.93
CA ASP A 214 15.81 16.83 -11.76
C ASP A 214 17.06 16.05 -11.35
N LYS A 215 18.06 16.74 -10.76
CA LYS A 215 19.26 16.08 -10.23
C LYS A 215 18.91 15.13 -9.08
N ILE A 216 17.98 15.52 -8.20
CA ILE A 216 17.49 14.70 -7.08
C ILE A 216 16.61 13.58 -7.61
N ILE A 217 15.69 13.87 -8.54
CA ILE A 217 14.82 12.86 -9.17
C ILE A 217 15.64 11.76 -9.84
N ARG A 218 16.65 12.11 -10.64
CA ARG A 218 17.54 11.11 -11.27
C ARG A 218 18.25 10.25 -10.24
N ARG A 219 18.72 10.83 -9.14
CA ARG A 219 19.38 10.07 -8.07
C ARG A 219 18.39 9.17 -7.33
N ALA A 220 17.18 9.65 -7.03
CA ALA A 220 16.13 8.87 -6.40
C ALA A 220 15.76 7.65 -7.25
N ARG A 221 15.61 7.82 -8.58
CA ARG A 221 15.39 6.69 -9.52
C ARG A 221 16.53 5.67 -9.49
N GLN A 222 17.78 6.14 -9.41
CA GLN A 222 18.93 5.25 -9.32
C GLN A 222 18.92 4.45 -8.01
N ILE A 223 18.67 5.12 -6.87
CA ILE A 223 18.58 4.46 -5.55
C ILE A 223 17.44 3.45 -5.53
N LEU A 224 16.26 3.81 -6.07
CA LEU A 224 15.10 2.91 -6.12
C LEU A 224 15.45 1.64 -6.90
N LYS A 225 16.08 1.78 -8.08
CA LYS A 225 16.53 0.64 -8.88
C LYS A 225 17.56 -0.23 -8.14
N GLU A 226 18.49 0.39 -7.41
CA GLU A 226 19.47 -0.32 -6.56
C GLU A 226 18.75 -1.13 -5.47
N LEU A 227 17.78 -0.54 -4.77
CA LEU A 227 16.99 -1.18 -3.72
C LEU A 227 16.12 -2.33 -4.25
N GLU A 228 15.42 -2.13 -5.36
CA GLU A 228 14.58 -3.17 -6.00
C GLU A 228 15.41 -4.37 -6.49
N SER A 229 16.65 -4.13 -6.93
CA SER A 229 17.58 -5.18 -7.33
C SER A 229 18.26 -5.92 -6.17
N GLY A 230 18.02 -5.50 -4.91
CA GLY A 230 18.70 -6.04 -3.74
C GLY A 230 20.19 -5.67 -3.66
N ALA A 231 20.65 -4.71 -4.47
CA ALA A 231 22.03 -4.25 -4.49
C ALA A 231 22.29 -3.23 -3.36
N ALA A 232 23.51 -3.24 -2.81
CA ALA A 232 23.93 -2.23 -1.86
C ALA A 232 23.88 -0.83 -2.52
N VAL A 233 23.15 0.10 -1.90
CA VAL A 233 23.01 1.46 -2.42
C VAL A 233 24.37 2.12 -2.48
N SER A 234 24.84 2.43 -3.69
CA SER A 234 26.16 2.99 -3.90
C SER A 234 26.18 4.46 -3.48
N PRO A 235 27.16 4.95 -2.70
CA PRO A 235 27.25 6.36 -2.33
C PRO A 235 27.34 7.25 -3.58
N ALA A 236 26.61 8.37 -3.57
CA ALA A 236 26.66 9.35 -4.65
C ALA A 236 28.08 9.97 -4.72
N GLY A 237 28.93 9.50 -5.63
CA GLY A 237 30.23 10.12 -5.87
C GLY A 237 31.38 9.22 -6.30
N LYS A 238 31.28 7.89 -6.25
CA LYS A 238 32.35 7.01 -6.78
C LYS A 238 31.97 6.41 -8.13
N LYS A 239 31.96 7.25 -9.17
CA LYS A 239 32.31 6.76 -10.50
C LYS A 239 33.83 6.55 -10.49
N GLY A 240 34.26 5.36 -10.06
CA GLY A 240 35.56 4.85 -10.48
C GLY A 240 35.52 4.75 -12.01
N LYS A 241 36.53 5.31 -12.66
CA LYS A 241 36.75 5.27 -14.10
C LYS A 241 36.52 3.84 -14.60
N GLN A 242 35.45 3.60 -15.35
CA GLN A 242 35.43 2.50 -16.31
C GLN A 242 35.91 3.11 -17.62
N GLU A 243 37.18 2.80 -17.92
CA GLU A 243 37.76 3.00 -19.23
C GLU A 243 36.90 2.29 -20.27
N MET A 244 36.67 2.97 -21.39
CA MET A 244 36.11 2.39 -22.60
C MET A 244 37.00 1.23 -23.02
N ALA A 245 36.48 0.01 -22.92
CA ALA A 245 37.01 -1.14 -23.64
C ALA A 245 36.00 -1.54 -24.71
N GLU A 246 36.53 -1.57 -25.91
CA GLU A 246 35.96 -1.77 -27.24
C GLU A 246 34.88 -2.85 -27.37
N GLU A 247 33.89 -2.56 -28.20
CA GLU A 247 32.99 -3.55 -28.78
C GLU A 247 33.75 -4.48 -29.74
N SER A 248 33.57 -5.78 -29.58
CA SER A 248 33.66 -6.76 -30.66
C SER A 248 32.78 -7.98 -30.33
N PRO A 249 32.15 -8.61 -31.34
CA PRO A 249 30.99 -9.45 -31.14
C PRO A 249 31.31 -10.95 -31.08
N ALA A 250 30.39 -11.68 -30.44
CA ALA A 250 29.95 -13.05 -30.74
C ALA A 250 30.07 -14.07 -29.58
N GLN A 251 28.99 -14.87 -29.51
CA GLN A 251 28.85 -16.23 -28.99
C GLN A 251 28.33 -16.43 -27.56
N MET A 252 27.09 -16.93 -27.54
CA MET A 252 26.45 -17.72 -26.51
C MET A 252 27.44 -18.64 -25.78
N VAL A 253 27.51 -18.54 -24.46
CA VAL A 253 27.79 -19.68 -23.58
C VAL A 253 26.87 -19.59 -22.36
N MET A 254 26.42 -20.77 -21.98
CA MET A 254 25.35 -21.11 -21.06
C MET A 254 25.51 -20.53 -19.66
N LEU A 255 24.36 -20.24 -19.05
CA LEU A 255 24.18 -20.01 -17.62
C LEU A 255 24.61 -21.26 -16.86
N GLU A 256 25.86 -21.29 -16.38
CA GLU A 256 26.26 -22.15 -15.28
C GLU A 256 26.25 -21.29 -14.01
N THR A 257 25.27 -21.60 -13.16
CA THR A 257 25.14 -21.10 -11.79
C THR A 257 26.40 -21.44 -11.00
N ALA A 258 27.29 -20.45 -10.82
CA ALA A 258 28.38 -20.55 -9.87
C ALA A 258 27.82 -20.62 -8.44
N PRO A 259 28.41 -21.45 -7.55
CA PRO A 259 27.92 -21.70 -6.19
C PRO A 259 28.19 -20.54 -5.21
N GLN A 260 28.12 -19.28 -5.62
CA GLN A 260 28.48 -18.13 -4.74
C GLN A 260 27.41 -17.74 -3.70
N GLY A 261 26.55 -18.68 -3.29
CA GLY A 261 25.36 -18.38 -2.48
C GLY A 261 25.31 -19.03 -1.11
N GLU A 262 26.01 -20.15 -0.88
CA GLU A 262 25.72 -20.99 0.29
C GLU A 262 26.35 -20.43 1.57
N VAL A 263 27.57 -19.88 1.47
CA VAL A 263 28.23 -19.17 2.60
C VAL A 263 27.40 -17.96 3.03
N LEU A 264 26.91 -17.17 2.06
CA LEU A 264 26.13 -15.97 2.30
C LEU A 264 24.73 -16.29 2.88
N ARG A 265 24.13 -17.41 2.45
CA ARG A 265 22.88 -17.93 3.00
C ARG A 265 23.04 -18.36 4.45
N ARG A 266 24.08 -19.13 4.80
CA ARG A 266 24.33 -19.56 6.18
C ARG A 266 24.63 -18.39 7.11
N LEU A 267 25.41 -17.41 6.66
CA LEU A 267 25.70 -16.21 7.47
C LEU A 267 24.43 -15.42 7.83
N ARG A 268 23.42 -15.37 6.94
CA ARG A 268 22.14 -14.70 7.23
C ARG A 268 21.25 -15.45 8.23
N GLN A 269 21.44 -16.76 8.35
CA GLN A 269 20.63 -17.62 9.23
C GLN A 269 21.25 -17.83 10.62
N LEU A 270 22.50 -17.40 10.81
CA LEU A 270 23.26 -17.66 12.03
C LEU A 270 23.03 -16.54 13.06
N ASP A 271 22.44 -16.88 14.21
CA ASP A 271 22.28 -15.96 15.34
C ASP A 271 23.39 -16.16 16.38
N VAL A 272 24.41 -15.30 16.27
CA VAL A 272 25.62 -15.30 17.12
C VAL A 272 25.30 -15.14 18.61
N ASN A 273 24.16 -14.56 18.97
CA ASN A 273 23.80 -14.34 20.38
C ASN A 273 23.30 -15.59 21.09
N THR A 274 22.99 -16.65 20.34
CA THR A 274 22.46 -17.91 20.86
C THR A 274 23.50 -19.02 20.95
N LEU A 275 24.68 -18.80 20.38
CA LEU A 275 25.75 -19.80 20.28
C LEU A 275 26.77 -19.63 21.41
N THR A 276 27.26 -20.75 21.93
CA THR A 276 28.40 -20.73 22.83
C THR A 276 29.68 -20.37 22.07
N PRO A 277 30.73 -19.85 22.74
CA PRO A 277 31.96 -19.45 22.07
C PRO A 277 32.61 -20.55 21.22
N ILE A 278 32.48 -21.83 21.64
CA ILE A 278 33.04 -22.96 20.89
C ILE A 278 32.22 -23.30 19.64
N GLU A 279 30.89 -23.13 19.68
CA GLU A 279 30.01 -23.34 18.53
C GLU A 279 30.21 -22.24 17.48
N CYS A 280 30.36 -20.99 17.91
CA CYS A 280 30.74 -19.88 17.02
C CYS A 280 32.06 -20.16 16.28
N MET A 281 33.08 -20.66 17.00
CA MET A 281 34.38 -20.98 16.39
C MET A 281 34.29 -22.16 15.40
N ASN A 282 33.48 -23.17 15.72
CA ASN A 282 33.26 -24.32 14.83
C ASN A 282 32.50 -23.92 13.56
N GLU A 283 31.47 -23.09 13.66
CA GLU A 283 30.72 -22.60 12.51
C GLU A 283 31.56 -21.67 11.63
N LEU A 284 32.35 -20.79 12.24
CA LEU A 284 33.28 -19.95 11.49
C LEU A 284 34.32 -20.79 10.71
N PHE A 285 34.81 -21.88 11.30
CA PHE A 285 35.73 -22.79 10.63
C PHE A 285 35.05 -23.53 9.45
N ALA A 286 33.80 -23.96 9.62
CA ALA A 286 33.02 -24.61 8.56
C ALA A 286 32.74 -23.65 7.39
N LEU A 287 32.37 -22.40 7.68
CA LEU A 287 32.15 -21.36 6.67
C LEU A 287 33.43 -20.99 5.93
N ALA A 288 34.56 -20.87 6.64
CA ALA A 288 35.86 -20.57 6.03
C ALA A 288 36.33 -21.71 5.10
N LYS A 289 36.00 -22.97 5.41
CA LYS A 289 36.29 -24.11 4.54
C LYS A 289 35.43 -24.09 3.28
N LEU A 290 34.12 -23.88 3.42
CA LEU A 290 33.18 -23.76 2.30
C LEU A 290 33.56 -22.61 1.35
N ALA A 291 33.92 -21.45 1.89
CA ALA A 291 34.34 -20.30 1.08
C ALA A 291 35.63 -20.57 0.27
N ARG A 292 36.55 -21.40 0.79
CA ARG A 292 37.77 -21.80 0.07
C ARG A 292 37.47 -22.80 -1.04
N GLU A 293 36.53 -23.71 -0.82
CA GLU A 293 36.07 -24.68 -1.81
C GLU A 293 35.25 -24.00 -2.93
N GLU A 294 34.50 -22.95 -2.63
CA GLU A 294 33.80 -22.11 -3.63
C GLU A 294 34.74 -21.20 -4.46
N SER A 295 36.00 -21.02 -4.02
CA SER A 295 37.00 -20.15 -4.66
C SER A 295 37.98 -20.89 -5.57
N THR A 296 37.87 -22.21 -5.70
CA THR A 296 38.66 -23.11 -6.57
C THR A 296 37.80 -23.70 -7.67
#